data_AF-A0A943L7E9-F1
#
_entry.id   AF-A0A943L7E9-F1
#
_cell.length_a   1.000
_cell.length_b   1.000
_cell.length_c   1.000
_cell.angle_alpha   90.00
_cell.angle_beta   90.00
_cell.angle_gamma   90.00
#
_symmetry.space_group_name_H-M   'P 1'
#
loop_
_entity.id
_entity.type
_entity.pdbx_description
1 polymer ?
#
loop_
_entity_poly.entity_id
_entity_poly.type
_entity_poly.pdbx_seq_one_letter_code
_entity_poly.pdbx_strand_id
1 'polypeptide(L)'
;GESFDVLAETIKKTAFKITRMGQLVAKEASERLGVPFGIVDLSLAPTPAVGDSVAHILEEMGLEVVGTHGTTAALALLNDAVKKGGVMACSHVGGLSGAFIPVSEDAGMIDAVLNGSLNLEKLEAMTAICSVGLDMIAVPGDTPAETIAAMIADESAIGMINNKTTAVRVIPAPGCEVGDLVEFGGLLGTAPVMPVNKYSSSLFIQRGGRIPAPIHSFKN
;
A
#
# COMPACT_ATOMS: atom_id res chain seq x y z
N GLY A 1 -25.37 -5.46 -0.13
CA GLY A 1 -24.97 -4.70 1.06
C GLY A 1 -25.72 -3.38 1.12
N GLU A 2 -25.41 -2.58 2.12
CA GLU A 2 -25.89 -1.20 2.30
C GLU A 2 -25.29 -0.22 1.25
N SER A 3 -25.73 1.04 1.24
CA SER A 3 -25.21 2.06 0.31
C SER A 3 -23.77 2.49 0.62
N PHE A 4 -23.10 3.10 -0.37
CA PHE A 4 -21.75 3.67 -0.18
C PHE A 4 -21.69 4.73 0.93
N ASP A 5 -22.76 5.50 1.14
CA ASP A 5 -22.83 6.48 2.22
C ASP A 5 -22.74 5.80 3.59
N VAL A 6 -23.49 4.70 3.76
CA VAL A 6 -23.48 3.92 5.00
C VAL A 6 -22.12 3.24 5.20
N LEU A 7 -21.54 2.69 4.14
CA LEU A 7 -20.21 2.07 4.18
C LEU A 7 -19.13 3.09 4.58
N ALA A 8 -19.07 4.24 3.92
CA ALA A 8 -18.09 5.28 4.21
C ALA A 8 -18.26 5.83 5.64
N GLU A 9 -19.48 6.06 6.10
CA GLU A 9 -19.75 6.48 7.48
C GLU A 9 -19.32 5.42 8.51
N THR A 10 -19.49 4.14 8.18
CA THR A 10 -19.09 3.02 9.05
C THR A 10 -17.57 2.98 9.21
N ILE A 11 -16.83 3.08 8.10
CA ILE A 11 -15.36 3.14 8.10
C ILE A 11 -14.90 4.38 8.89
N LYS A 12 -15.47 5.55 8.60
CA LYS A 12 -15.11 6.82 9.26
C LYS A 12 -15.31 6.78 10.78
N LYS A 13 -16.46 6.27 11.24
CA LYS A 13 -16.75 6.12 12.68
C LYS A 13 -15.81 5.13 13.36
N THR A 14 -15.43 4.06 12.65
CA THR A 14 -14.49 3.05 13.15
C THR A 14 -13.08 3.64 13.27
N ALA A 15 -12.59 4.28 12.22
CA ALA A 15 -11.30 4.96 12.21
C ALA A 15 -11.20 6.04 13.31
N PHE A 16 -12.27 6.80 13.55
CA PHE A 16 -12.33 7.76 14.66
C PHE A 16 -12.10 7.10 16.02
N LYS A 17 -12.81 6.00 16.31
CA LYS A 17 -12.71 5.29 17.59
C LYS A 17 -11.31 4.71 17.81
N ILE A 18 -10.75 4.07 16.77
CA ILE A 18 -9.40 3.49 16.81
C ILE A 18 -8.36 4.59 17.05
N THR A 19 -8.45 5.69 16.32
CA THR A 19 -7.52 6.82 16.47
C THR A 19 -7.60 7.45 17.86
N ARG A 20 -8.80 7.59 18.44
CA ARG A 20 -8.97 8.06 19.83
C ARG A 20 -8.31 7.14 20.83
N MET A 21 -8.44 5.83 20.64
CA MET A 21 -7.77 4.85 21.50
C MET A 21 -6.24 4.97 21.36
N GLY A 22 -5.72 5.06 20.12
CA GLY A 22 -4.30 5.26 19.87
C GLY A 22 -3.74 6.53 20.53
N GLN A 23 -4.48 7.64 20.46
CA GLN A 23 -4.11 8.87 21.14
C GLN A 23 -4.06 8.71 22.67
N LEU A 24 -5.00 7.97 23.27
CA LEU A 24 -5.01 7.72 24.72
C LEU A 24 -3.77 6.93 25.15
N VAL A 25 -3.46 5.84 24.43
CA VAL A 25 -2.28 5.01 24.69
C VAL A 25 -0.99 5.81 24.52
N ALA A 26 -0.89 6.59 23.45
CA ALA A 26 0.28 7.40 23.18
C ALA A 26 0.49 8.51 24.22
N LYS A 27 -0.59 9.09 24.76
CA LYS A 27 -0.51 10.05 25.86
C LYS A 27 0.04 9.42 27.13
N GLU A 28 -0.47 8.26 27.51
CA GLU A 28 0.04 7.50 28.67
C GLU A 28 1.52 7.12 28.48
N ALA A 29 1.90 6.66 27.29
CA ALA A 29 3.30 6.35 26.97
C ALA A 29 4.20 7.59 27.08
N SER A 30 3.74 8.73 26.56
CA SER A 30 4.46 10.01 26.61
C SER A 30 4.68 10.48 28.05
N GLU A 31 3.64 10.39 28.90
CA GLU A 31 3.73 10.74 30.33
C GLU A 31 4.73 9.85 31.08
N ARG A 32 4.70 8.53 30.85
CA ARG A 32 5.63 7.57 31.47
C ARG A 32 7.08 7.77 31.04
N LEU A 33 7.29 8.13 29.77
CA LEU A 33 8.61 8.34 29.20
C LEU A 33 9.16 9.75 29.44
N GLY A 34 8.32 10.69 29.92
CA GLY A 34 8.72 12.08 30.12
C GLY A 34 9.03 12.82 28.81
N VAL A 35 8.44 12.38 27.69
CA VAL A 35 8.65 12.99 26.36
C VAL A 35 7.33 13.58 25.82
N PRO A 36 7.37 14.63 24.99
CA PRO A 36 6.16 15.15 24.38
C PRO A 36 5.49 14.14 23.46
N PHE A 37 4.17 14.13 23.44
CA PHE A 37 3.38 13.37 22.49
C PHE A 37 3.64 13.86 21.06
N GLY A 38 3.89 12.90 20.15
CA GLY A 38 4.15 13.15 18.73
C GLY A 38 2.88 13.11 17.89
N ILE A 39 2.81 12.14 16.97
CA ILE A 39 1.69 11.96 16.04
C ILE A 39 1.07 10.57 16.18
N VAL A 40 -0.16 10.43 15.69
CA VAL A 40 -0.77 9.12 15.39
C VAL A 40 -0.81 8.92 13.88
N ASP A 41 -0.23 7.81 13.39
CA ASP A 41 -0.40 7.38 12.01
C ASP A 41 -1.72 6.61 11.87
N LEU A 42 -2.53 6.97 10.87
CA LEU A 42 -3.83 6.37 10.60
C LEU A 42 -3.75 5.13 9.71
N SER A 43 -2.55 4.78 9.28
CA SER A 43 -2.35 3.75 8.28
C SER A 43 -2.92 2.40 8.74
N LEU A 44 -3.65 1.74 7.83
CA LEU A 44 -4.06 0.36 8.04
C LEU A 44 -2.85 -0.51 7.73
N ALA A 45 -2.26 -1.14 8.74
CA ALA A 45 -1.15 -2.06 8.58
C ALA A 45 -1.66 -3.48 8.81
N PRO A 46 -1.76 -4.32 7.76
CA PRO A 46 -2.17 -5.71 7.91
C PRO A 46 -1.07 -6.53 8.59
N THR A 47 -1.43 -7.72 9.05
CA THR A 47 -0.46 -8.72 9.51
C THR A 47 -0.81 -10.09 8.94
N PRO A 48 0.12 -11.07 9.01
CA PRO A 48 -0.20 -12.44 8.60
C PRO A 48 -1.28 -13.13 9.46
N ALA A 49 -1.81 -12.46 10.47
CA ALA A 49 -2.81 -13.00 11.37
C ALA A 49 -4.20 -13.04 10.71
N VAL A 50 -4.95 -14.11 11.02
CA VAL A 50 -6.31 -14.28 10.50
C VAL A 50 -7.21 -13.15 10.98
N GLY A 51 -7.87 -12.49 10.03
CA GLY A 51 -8.76 -11.36 10.27
C GLY A 51 -8.09 -9.99 10.26
N ASP A 52 -6.80 -9.92 9.97
CA ASP A 52 -6.03 -8.67 9.90
C ASP A 52 -5.51 -8.39 8.47
N SER A 53 -6.45 -8.22 7.54
CA SER A 53 -6.17 -8.11 6.10
C SER A 53 -6.93 -6.94 5.47
N VAL A 54 -6.20 -6.10 4.74
CA VAL A 54 -6.77 -5.04 3.90
C VAL A 54 -7.49 -5.67 2.70
N ALA A 55 -6.95 -6.74 2.12
CA ALA A 55 -7.60 -7.46 1.03
C ALA A 55 -9.02 -7.93 1.42
N HIS A 56 -9.17 -8.56 2.58
CA HIS A 56 -10.48 -8.99 3.07
C HIS A 56 -11.42 -7.81 3.33
N ILE A 57 -10.92 -6.67 3.82
CA ILE A 57 -11.75 -5.45 3.95
C ILE A 57 -12.30 -5.04 2.58
N LEU A 58 -11.47 -5.06 1.53
CA LEU A 58 -11.91 -4.69 0.17
C LEU A 58 -12.92 -5.69 -0.41
N GLU A 59 -12.79 -6.97 -0.09
CA GLU A 59 -13.74 -8.02 -0.48
C GLU A 59 -15.07 -7.86 0.25
N GLU A 60 -15.05 -7.57 1.55
CA GLU A 60 -16.25 -7.26 2.35
C GLU A 60 -16.99 -5.98 1.88
N MET A 61 -16.30 -5.09 1.17
CA MET A 61 -16.94 -3.94 0.50
C MET A 61 -17.76 -4.35 -0.73
N GLY A 62 -17.71 -5.62 -1.15
CA GLY A 62 -18.49 -6.20 -2.24
C GLY A 62 -17.67 -6.64 -3.45
N LEU A 63 -16.35 -6.80 -3.33
CA LEU A 63 -15.53 -7.40 -4.37
C LEU A 63 -15.48 -8.92 -4.16
N GLU A 64 -15.49 -9.69 -5.24
CA GLU A 64 -15.33 -11.15 -5.15
C GLU A 64 -13.92 -11.54 -4.71
N VAL A 65 -12.91 -10.83 -5.21
CA VAL A 65 -11.50 -11.03 -4.87
C VAL A 65 -10.74 -9.72 -5.08
N VAL A 66 -9.77 -9.42 -4.21
CA VAL A 66 -8.89 -8.27 -4.40
C VAL A 66 -8.09 -8.40 -5.71
N GLY A 67 -7.90 -7.28 -6.39
CA GLY A 67 -7.24 -7.22 -7.71
C GLY A 67 -8.22 -7.17 -8.88
N THR A 68 -9.48 -7.58 -8.68
CA THR A 68 -10.53 -7.43 -9.71
C THR A 68 -10.87 -5.96 -10.03
N HIS A 69 -11.68 -5.75 -11.07
CA HIS A 69 -12.20 -4.42 -11.41
C HIS A 69 -13.01 -3.83 -10.24
N GLY A 70 -12.79 -2.56 -9.92
CA GLY A 70 -13.38 -1.92 -8.75
C GLY A 70 -12.45 -1.86 -7.53
N THR A 71 -11.44 -2.74 -7.42
CA THR A 71 -10.47 -2.75 -6.30
C THR A 71 -9.85 -1.38 -6.02
N THR A 72 -9.40 -0.68 -7.06
CA THR A 72 -8.78 0.65 -6.93
C THR A 72 -9.78 1.69 -6.39
N ALA A 73 -11.06 1.61 -6.78
CA ALA A 73 -12.09 2.51 -6.30
C ALA A 73 -12.49 2.20 -4.85
N ALA A 74 -12.61 0.92 -4.49
CA ALA A 74 -12.85 0.48 -3.13
C ALA A 74 -11.73 0.95 -2.19
N LEU A 75 -10.47 0.76 -2.59
CA LEU A 75 -9.31 1.21 -1.83
C LEU A 75 -9.25 2.74 -1.70
N ALA A 76 -9.64 3.48 -2.74
CA ALA A 76 -9.74 4.94 -2.66
C ALA A 76 -10.80 5.39 -1.64
N LEU A 77 -11.98 4.76 -1.63
CA LEU A 77 -13.03 5.02 -0.64
C LEU A 77 -12.56 4.70 0.79
N LEU A 78 -11.93 3.53 0.97
CA LEU A 78 -11.38 3.10 2.26
C LEU A 78 -10.37 4.12 2.80
N ASN A 79 -9.37 4.49 1.99
CA ASN A 79 -8.33 5.45 2.36
C ASN A 79 -8.91 6.81 2.74
N ASP A 80 -9.84 7.34 1.93
CA ASP A 80 -10.47 8.63 2.18
C ASP A 80 -11.31 8.63 3.46
N ALA A 81 -12.12 7.58 3.68
CA ALA A 81 -12.94 7.45 4.87
C ALA A 81 -12.11 7.29 6.15
N VAL A 82 -11.01 6.52 6.10
CA VAL A 82 -10.06 6.37 7.22
C VAL A 82 -9.40 7.71 7.56
N LYS A 83 -8.88 8.42 6.55
CA LYS A 83 -8.28 9.76 6.74
C LYS A 83 -9.26 10.73 7.38
N LYS A 84 -10.49 10.81 6.86
CA LYS A 84 -11.55 11.68 7.41
C LYS A 84 -11.89 11.33 8.86
N GLY A 85 -11.97 10.04 9.19
CA GLY A 85 -12.26 9.58 10.54
C GLY A 85 -11.14 9.90 11.53
N GLY A 86 -9.90 9.66 11.13
CA GLY A 86 -8.74 9.89 12.00
C GLY A 86 -8.41 11.37 12.22
N VAL A 87 -8.52 12.21 11.20
CA VAL A 87 -8.31 13.67 11.35
C VAL A 87 -9.38 14.30 12.26
N MET A 88 -10.59 13.74 12.32
CA MET A 88 -11.61 14.15 13.29
C MET A 88 -11.25 13.74 14.73
N ALA A 89 -10.46 12.69 14.90
CA ALA A 89 -10.12 12.11 16.19
C ALA A 89 -8.86 12.72 16.85
N CYS A 90 -7.87 13.19 16.10
CA CYS A 90 -6.65 13.73 16.70
C CYS A 90 -6.18 15.00 15.97
N SER A 91 -5.67 15.97 16.73
CA SER A 91 -5.06 17.18 16.18
C SER A 91 -3.64 16.97 15.65
N HIS A 92 -2.98 15.88 16.06
CA HIS A 92 -1.63 15.51 15.62
C HIS A 92 -1.68 14.19 14.85
N VAL A 93 -2.27 14.24 13.67
CA VAL A 93 -2.25 13.14 12.71
C VAL A 93 -1.10 13.37 11.73
N GLY A 94 -0.36 12.31 11.41
CA GLY A 94 0.74 12.37 10.45
C GLY A 94 1.09 10.99 9.87
N GLY A 95 2.30 10.84 9.33
CA GLY A 95 2.74 9.60 8.70
C GLY A 95 2.17 9.41 7.29
N LEU A 96 2.19 8.17 6.79
CA LEU A 96 1.70 7.86 5.43
C LEU A 96 0.17 7.94 5.38
N SER A 97 -0.50 7.66 6.51
CA SER A 97 -1.96 7.71 6.69
C SER A 97 -2.74 7.03 5.55
N GLY A 98 -2.25 5.89 5.06
CA GLY A 98 -2.84 5.12 3.95
C GLY A 98 -2.96 3.63 4.28
N ALA A 99 -3.67 2.87 3.47
CA ALA A 99 -3.74 1.42 3.62
C ALA A 99 -2.49 0.74 3.05
N PHE A 100 -1.71 0.10 3.91
CA PHE A 100 -0.58 -0.70 3.49
C PHE A 100 -1.10 -1.88 2.67
N ILE A 101 -0.48 -2.09 1.50
CA ILE A 101 -0.76 -3.22 0.60
C ILE A 101 0.48 -4.13 0.42
N PRO A 102 1.21 -4.50 1.49
CA PRO A 102 2.37 -5.36 1.42
C PRO A 102 1.94 -6.75 0.98
N VAL A 103 2.45 -7.22 -0.15
CA VAL A 103 2.07 -8.54 -0.67
C VAL A 103 2.47 -9.64 0.32
N SER A 104 3.62 -9.52 0.99
CA SER A 104 4.11 -10.60 1.86
C SER A 104 3.47 -10.67 3.25
N GLU A 105 2.80 -9.59 3.68
CA GLU A 105 2.34 -9.43 5.06
C GLU A 105 0.81 -9.55 5.17
N ASP A 106 0.07 -9.47 4.05
CA ASP A 106 -1.39 -9.59 4.01
C ASP A 106 -1.83 -10.90 3.34
N ALA A 107 -2.44 -11.80 4.12
CA ALA A 107 -2.85 -13.13 3.65
C ALA A 107 -3.77 -13.08 2.41
N GLY A 108 -4.72 -12.14 2.36
CA GLY A 108 -5.62 -12.03 1.22
C GLY A 108 -4.91 -11.49 -0.03
N MET A 109 -3.86 -10.67 0.14
CA MET A 109 -3.03 -10.24 -1.00
C MET A 109 -2.18 -11.40 -1.54
N ILE A 110 -1.60 -12.23 -0.65
CA ILE A 110 -0.86 -13.45 -1.04
C ILE A 110 -1.77 -14.36 -1.88
N ASP A 111 -2.97 -14.66 -1.37
CA ASP A 111 -3.93 -15.53 -2.03
C ASP A 111 -4.35 -14.98 -3.40
N ALA A 112 -4.55 -13.67 -3.50
CA ALA A 112 -4.89 -12.99 -4.74
C ALA A 112 -3.77 -13.00 -5.78
N VAL A 113 -2.50 -12.95 -5.35
CA VAL A 113 -1.38 -13.14 -6.27
C VAL A 113 -1.30 -14.59 -6.74
N LEU A 114 -1.46 -15.56 -5.82
CA LEU A 114 -1.39 -16.99 -6.13
C LEU A 114 -2.51 -17.44 -7.07
N ASN A 115 -3.73 -16.91 -6.91
CA ASN A 115 -4.86 -17.22 -7.77
C ASN A 115 -4.86 -16.40 -9.08
N GLY A 116 -3.97 -15.41 -9.20
CA GLY A 116 -3.76 -14.58 -10.40
C GLY A 116 -4.71 -13.39 -10.54
N SER A 117 -5.56 -13.09 -9.55
CA SER A 117 -6.42 -11.91 -9.57
C SER A 117 -5.66 -10.60 -9.32
N LEU A 118 -4.52 -10.67 -8.63
CA LEU A 118 -3.66 -9.53 -8.32
C LEU A 118 -2.31 -9.66 -9.04
N ASN A 119 -1.98 -8.65 -9.84
CA ASN A 119 -0.72 -8.57 -10.59
C ASN A 119 0.03 -7.26 -10.28
N LEU A 120 1.25 -7.13 -10.79
CA LEU A 120 2.13 -6.01 -10.48
C LEU A 120 1.56 -4.67 -10.98
N GLU A 121 0.98 -4.67 -12.18
CA GLU A 121 0.37 -3.47 -12.78
C GLU A 121 -0.87 -3.02 -12.00
N LYS A 122 -1.61 -3.97 -11.41
CA LYS A 122 -2.76 -3.67 -10.55
C LYS A 122 -2.32 -3.10 -9.21
N LEU A 123 -1.23 -3.63 -8.64
CA LEU A 123 -0.61 -3.05 -7.44
C LEU A 123 -0.14 -1.62 -7.72
N GLU A 124 0.56 -1.38 -8.83
CA GLU A 124 0.94 -0.03 -9.30
C GLU A 124 -0.30 0.88 -9.48
N ALA A 125 -1.38 0.39 -10.08
CA ALA A 125 -2.62 1.16 -10.17
C ALA A 125 -3.25 1.48 -8.79
N MET A 126 -3.08 0.60 -7.80
CA MET A 126 -3.50 0.85 -6.42
C MET A 126 -2.58 1.86 -5.73
N THR A 127 -1.28 1.89 -6.06
CA THR A 127 -0.35 2.92 -5.55
C THR A 127 -0.74 4.31 -6.03
N ALA A 128 -1.45 4.47 -7.15
CA ALA A 128 -1.94 5.79 -7.57
C ALA A 128 -2.81 6.46 -6.49
N ILE A 129 -3.63 5.68 -5.77
CA ILE A 129 -4.55 6.18 -4.74
C ILE A 129 -4.12 5.87 -3.30
N CYS A 130 -3.06 5.08 -3.10
CA CYS A 130 -2.53 4.73 -1.79
C CYS A 130 -1.07 5.20 -1.58
N SER A 131 -0.72 5.69 -0.39
CA SER A 131 0.57 6.37 -0.15
C SER A 131 1.78 5.46 0.09
N VAL A 132 1.61 4.14 0.10
CA VAL A 132 2.72 3.22 0.47
C VAL A 132 3.60 2.87 -0.74
N GLY A 133 3.01 2.70 -1.93
CA GLY A 133 3.73 2.28 -3.13
C GLY A 133 3.82 0.75 -3.25
N LEU A 134 4.79 0.28 -4.05
CA LEU A 134 5.05 -1.15 -4.25
C LEU A 134 5.79 -1.71 -3.03
N ASP A 135 5.11 -2.49 -2.19
CA ASP A 135 5.65 -2.92 -0.90
C ASP A 135 5.70 -4.45 -0.75
N MET A 136 6.83 -4.95 -0.24
CA MET A 136 7.13 -6.38 -0.07
C MET A 136 6.78 -7.25 -1.28
N ILE A 137 7.25 -6.85 -2.46
CA ILE A 137 6.99 -7.59 -3.68
C ILE A 137 8.21 -8.45 -4.01
N ALA A 138 8.05 -9.77 -4.01
CA ALA A 138 9.07 -10.68 -4.50
C ALA A 138 9.03 -10.77 -6.03
N VAL A 139 10.20 -10.66 -6.67
CA VAL A 139 10.39 -10.82 -8.12
C VAL A 139 11.50 -11.83 -8.39
N PRO A 140 11.61 -12.42 -9.60
CA PRO A 140 12.68 -13.35 -9.93
C PRO A 140 14.05 -12.74 -9.67
N GLY A 141 14.97 -13.53 -9.09
CA GLY A 141 16.30 -13.04 -8.71
C GLY A 141 17.18 -12.61 -9.88
N ASP A 142 16.85 -13.03 -11.09
CA ASP A 142 17.50 -12.63 -12.35
C ASP A 142 16.87 -11.38 -12.98
N THR A 143 15.93 -10.72 -12.30
CA THR A 143 15.33 -9.46 -12.77
C THR A 143 16.43 -8.40 -12.99
N PRO A 144 16.56 -7.83 -14.21
CA PRO A 144 17.60 -6.85 -14.51
C PRO A 144 17.51 -5.61 -13.63
N ALA A 145 18.67 -5.03 -13.30
CA ALA A 145 18.75 -3.81 -12.50
C ALA A 145 18.00 -2.64 -13.16
N GLU A 146 18.03 -2.55 -14.50
CA GLU A 146 17.29 -1.55 -15.26
C GLU A 146 15.77 -1.72 -15.16
N THR A 147 15.29 -2.95 -15.02
CA THR A 147 13.85 -3.21 -14.81
C THR A 147 13.43 -2.76 -13.43
N ILE A 148 14.22 -3.06 -12.38
CA ILE A 148 13.97 -2.57 -11.02
C ILE A 148 14.03 -1.04 -10.97
N ALA A 149 15.02 -0.43 -11.64
CA ALA A 149 15.13 1.02 -11.74
C ALA A 149 13.92 1.65 -12.44
N ALA A 150 13.34 0.97 -13.44
CA ALA A 150 12.12 1.41 -14.09
C ALA A 150 10.90 1.34 -13.16
N MET A 151 10.72 0.26 -12.41
CA MET A 151 9.66 0.18 -11.38
C MET A 151 9.75 1.32 -10.37
N ILE A 152 10.97 1.65 -9.92
CA ILE A 152 11.22 2.79 -9.02
C ILE A 152 10.86 4.11 -9.71
N ALA A 153 11.21 4.27 -11.00
CA ALA A 153 10.90 5.47 -11.76
C ALA A 153 9.38 5.67 -11.95
N ASP A 154 8.64 4.60 -12.22
CA ASP A 154 7.18 4.62 -12.38
C ASP A 154 6.48 5.03 -11.07
N GLU A 155 6.84 4.39 -9.96
CA GLU A 155 6.33 4.74 -8.62
C GLU A 155 6.72 6.16 -8.20
N SER A 156 7.93 6.61 -8.56
CA SER A 156 8.36 7.98 -8.32
C SER A 156 7.54 8.97 -9.16
N ALA A 157 7.19 8.63 -10.39
CA ALA A 157 6.37 9.47 -11.26
C ALA A 157 4.93 9.56 -10.73
N ILE A 158 4.34 8.44 -10.30
CA ILE A 158 3.03 8.41 -9.63
C ILE A 158 3.05 9.31 -8.40
N GLY A 159 4.09 9.22 -7.58
CA GLY A 159 4.28 10.06 -6.40
C GLY A 159 4.37 11.55 -6.73
N MET A 160 5.28 11.89 -7.63
CA MET A 160 5.58 13.25 -8.06
C MET A 160 4.37 13.94 -8.70
N ILE A 161 3.63 13.26 -9.58
CA ILE A 161 2.48 13.83 -10.28
C ILE A 161 1.31 14.08 -9.32
N ASN A 162 1.07 13.14 -8.39
CA ASN A 162 -0.06 13.22 -7.47
C ASN A 162 0.25 13.97 -6.16
N ASN A 163 1.46 14.54 -6.03
CA ASN A 163 1.94 15.21 -4.82
C ASN A 163 1.77 14.33 -3.56
N LYS A 164 2.24 13.10 -3.68
CA LYS A 164 2.14 12.07 -2.63
C LYS A 164 3.49 11.39 -2.45
N THR A 165 3.70 10.87 -1.25
CA THR A 165 4.82 9.96 -0.99
C THR A 165 4.49 8.59 -1.59
N THR A 166 5.50 7.97 -2.19
CA THR A 166 5.50 6.56 -2.62
C THR A 166 6.81 5.93 -2.15
N ALA A 167 6.80 4.62 -1.94
CA ALA A 167 8.00 3.84 -1.64
C ALA A 167 8.02 2.58 -2.51
N VAL A 168 9.21 2.01 -2.70
CA VAL A 168 9.39 0.77 -3.45
C VAL A 168 10.26 -0.18 -2.64
N ARG A 169 9.68 -1.32 -2.28
CA ARG A 169 10.33 -2.47 -1.64
C ARG A 169 10.10 -3.70 -2.51
N VAL A 170 10.89 -3.80 -3.56
CA VAL A 170 10.96 -4.97 -4.46
C VAL A 170 12.15 -5.83 -4.06
N ILE A 171 11.94 -7.14 -3.98
CA ILE A 171 12.88 -8.13 -3.47
C ILE A 171 13.19 -9.15 -4.57
N PRO A 172 14.31 -9.00 -5.30
CA PRO A 172 14.77 -10.04 -6.22
C PRO A 172 15.19 -11.29 -5.43
N ALA A 173 14.48 -12.40 -5.64
CA ALA A 173 14.67 -13.64 -4.91
C ALA A 173 15.65 -14.58 -5.63
N PRO A 174 16.91 -14.73 -5.16
CA PRO A 174 17.93 -15.48 -5.90
C PRO A 174 17.57 -16.96 -6.05
N GLY A 175 17.60 -17.46 -7.29
CA GLY A 175 17.31 -18.87 -7.58
C GLY A 175 15.84 -19.25 -7.51
N CYS A 176 14.93 -18.30 -7.31
CA CYS A 176 13.49 -18.53 -7.34
C CYS A 176 12.89 -18.15 -8.70
N GLU A 177 11.91 -18.94 -9.13
CA GLU A 177 11.11 -18.73 -10.34
C GLU A 177 9.73 -18.16 -9.99
N VAL A 178 9.00 -17.69 -11.01
CA VAL A 178 7.63 -17.17 -10.84
C VAL A 178 6.73 -18.25 -10.24
N GLY A 179 6.03 -17.90 -9.17
CA GLY A 179 5.16 -18.81 -8.42
C GLY A 179 5.83 -19.49 -7.21
N ASP A 180 7.16 -19.44 -7.09
CA ASP A 180 7.84 -19.88 -5.87
C ASP A 180 7.44 -18.99 -4.68
N LEU A 181 7.50 -19.55 -3.47
CA LEU A 181 7.24 -18.83 -2.23
C LEU A 181 8.55 -18.49 -1.52
N VAL A 182 8.73 -17.22 -1.15
CA VAL A 182 9.88 -16.72 -0.39
C VAL A 182 9.45 -16.43 1.04
N GLU A 183 10.06 -17.13 2.00
CA GLU A 183 9.79 -16.94 3.43
C GLU A 183 10.73 -15.88 4.03
N PHE A 184 10.16 -14.78 4.51
CA PHE A 184 10.91 -13.75 5.24
C PHE A 184 10.82 -13.93 6.76
N GLY A 185 9.77 -14.62 7.23
CA GLY A 185 9.54 -14.93 8.63
C GLY A 185 9.11 -13.74 9.48
N GLY A 186 8.62 -14.04 10.69
CA GLY A 186 8.17 -13.04 11.65
C GLY A 186 7.03 -12.17 11.09
N LEU A 187 7.18 -10.85 11.20
CA LEU A 187 6.18 -9.88 10.72
C LEU A 187 6.22 -9.69 9.20
N LEU A 188 7.31 -10.07 8.54
CA LEU A 188 7.49 -9.88 7.10
C LEU A 188 6.83 -10.98 6.27
N GLY A 189 6.34 -12.05 6.91
CA GLY A 189 5.55 -13.10 6.29
C GLY A 189 6.24 -13.80 5.11
N THR A 190 5.47 -14.09 4.06
CA THR A 190 5.86 -14.90 2.91
C THR A 190 5.36 -14.23 1.64
N ALA A 191 6.19 -14.14 0.59
CA ALA A 191 5.75 -13.59 -0.70
C ALA A 191 5.83 -14.62 -1.84
N PRO A 192 4.78 -14.75 -2.65
CA PRO A 192 4.90 -15.38 -3.96
C PRO A 192 5.74 -14.53 -4.91
N VAL A 193 6.64 -15.17 -5.64
CA VAL A 193 7.45 -14.52 -6.68
C VAL A 193 6.55 -14.16 -7.85
N MET A 194 6.39 -12.86 -8.09
CA MET A 194 5.49 -12.31 -9.11
C MET A 194 6.17 -12.22 -10.48
N PRO A 195 5.42 -12.41 -11.58
CA PRO A 195 5.97 -12.21 -12.91
C PRO A 195 6.34 -10.73 -13.14
N VAL A 196 7.45 -10.52 -13.85
CA VAL A 196 7.90 -9.20 -14.31
C VAL A 196 7.78 -9.14 -15.83
N ASN A 197 7.46 -7.95 -16.37
CA ASN A 197 7.40 -7.73 -17.80
C ASN A 197 8.76 -8.03 -18.47
N LYS A 198 8.73 -8.81 -19.56
CA LYS A 198 9.94 -9.31 -20.26
C LYS A 198 10.56 -8.29 -21.22
N TYR A 199 9.86 -7.21 -21.54
CA TYR A 199 10.37 -6.19 -22.44
C TYR A 199 11.35 -5.26 -21.71
N SER A 200 12.45 -4.92 -22.38
CA SER A 200 13.55 -4.17 -21.77
C SER A 200 13.21 -2.68 -21.59
N SER A 201 13.53 -2.15 -20.40
CA SER A 201 13.53 -0.72 -20.07
C SER A 201 14.93 -0.08 -20.14
N SER A 202 15.96 -0.83 -20.56
CA SER A 202 17.37 -0.41 -20.44
C SER A 202 17.68 0.91 -21.13
N LEU A 203 17.18 1.11 -22.35
CA LEU A 203 17.37 2.34 -23.11
C LEU A 203 16.75 3.57 -22.42
N PHE A 204 15.65 3.39 -21.71
CA PHE A 204 15.00 4.49 -20.98
C PHE A 204 15.83 4.89 -19.75
N ILE A 205 16.26 3.92 -18.95
CA ILE A 205 17.05 4.15 -17.74
C ILE A 205 18.44 4.72 -18.05
N GLN A 206 19.09 4.22 -19.11
CA GLN A 206 20.40 4.68 -19.53
C GLN A 206 20.42 6.13 -20.05
N ARG A 207 19.25 6.76 -20.29
CA ARG A 207 19.20 8.20 -20.61
C ARG A 207 19.82 9.06 -19.51
N GLY A 208 19.73 8.61 -18.25
CA GLY A 208 20.25 9.34 -17.09
C GLY A 208 19.68 10.76 -16.97
N GLY A 209 20.36 11.60 -16.18
CA GLY A 209 19.97 12.99 -15.97
C GLY A 209 18.81 13.15 -14.96
N ARG A 210 17.95 14.15 -15.17
CA ARG A 210 16.87 14.53 -14.26
C ARG A 210 15.56 14.66 -15.03
N ILE A 211 14.53 13.91 -14.61
CA ILE A 211 13.16 14.12 -15.11
C ILE A 211 12.69 15.51 -14.65
N PRO A 212 12.23 16.39 -15.57
CA PRO A 212 11.76 17.73 -15.21
C PRO A 212 10.56 17.69 -14.26
N ALA A 213 10.41 18.74 -13.45
CA ALA A 213 9.29 18.86 -12.54
C ALA A 213 7.95 18.96 -13.31
N PRO A 214 6.87 18.35 -12.80
CA PRO A 214 5.57 18.40 -13.44
C PRO A 214 4.91 19.77 -13.30
N ILE A 215 4.01 20.09 -14.22
CA ILE A 215 3.19 21.29 -14.14
C ILE A 215 1.89 20.95 -13.40
N HIS A 216 1.75 21.43 -12.17
CA HIS A 216 0.54 21.18 -11.36
C HIS A 216 -0.60 22.18 -11.60
N SER A 217 -0.34 23.28 -12.31
CA SER A 217 -1.33 24.36 -12.51
C SER A 217 -2.34 24.08 -13.63
N PHE A 218 -2.00 23.22 -14.60
CA PHE A 218 -2.93 22.78 -15.65
C PHE A 218 -3.63 21.50 -15.21
N LYS A 219 -4.64 21.62 -14.34
CA LYS A 219 -5.56 20.52 -14.02
C LYS A 219 -6.87 20.78 -14.75
N ASN A 220 -7.32 19.82 -15.54
CA ASN A 220 -8.65 19.82 -16.18
C ASN A 220 -9.72 19.36 -15.18
#